data_AF-A0A1A8UJP6-F1
#
_entry.id   AF-A0A1A8UJP6-F1
#
_cell.length_a   1.000
_cell.length_b   1.000
_cell.length_c   1.000
_cell.angle_alpha   90.00
_cell.angle_beta   90.00
_cell.angle_gamma   90.00
#
_symmetry.space_group_name_H-M   'P 1'
#
loop_
_entity.id
_entity.type
_entity.pdbx_description
1 polymer ?
#
loop_
_entity_poly.entity_id
_entity_poly.type
_entity_poly.pdbx_seq_one_letter_code
_entity_poly.pdbx_strand_id
1 'polypeptide(L)'
;MEVGSLVSCREDISALFPAETTPSAKYNDLSSQFCAVRKVSGDGNCFYRAACFAHLESALHHPRALQSFKDKIIQSGRVLTSAGFDESSFSHHQNTLVRVVEQC
;
A
#
# COMPACT_ATOMS: atom_id res chain seq x y z
N MET A 1 14.75 -7.86 4.05
CA MET A 1 14.41 -6.56 3.45
C MET A 1 15.71 -5.80 3.29
N GLU A 2 16.06 -5.45 2.06
CA GLU A 2 17.25 -4.65 1.74
C GLU A 2 17.22 -3.34 2.55
N VAL A 3 18.39 -2.90 3.03
CA VAL A 3 18.52 -1.62 3.76
C VAL A 3 18.04 -0.49 2.83
N GLY A 4 16.98 0.20 3.23
CA GLY A 4 16.41 1.34 2.47
C GLY A 4 15.21 1.02 1.57
N SER A 5 14.83 -0.27 1.40
CA SER A 5 13.55 -0.59 0.73
C SER A 5 12.37 -0.10 1.57
N LEU A 6 11.32 0.46 0.97
CA LEU A 6 10.11 0.87 1.70
C LEU A 6 9.02 -0.22 1.67
N VAL A 7 8.96 -0.96 0.57
CA VAL A 7 8.11 -2.14 0.34
C VAL A 7 8.97 -3.19 -0.35
N SER A 8 9.03 -4.40 0.19
CA SER A 8 9.85 -5.47 -0.37
C SER A 8 9.27 -6.08 -1.65
N CYS A 9 10.08 -6.87 -2.34
CA CYS A 9 9.58 -7.86 -3.30
C CYS A 9 8.58 -8.82 -2.64
N ARG A 10 7.74 -9.45 -3.45
CA ARG A 10 6.84 -10.52 -3.01
C ARG A 10 7.68 -11.74 -2.64
N GLU A 11 7.63 -12.13 -1.38
CA GLU A 11 8.33 -13.28 -0.81
C GLU A 11 7.30 -14.37 -0.46
N ASP A 12 7.75 -15.62 -0.33
CA ASP A 12 6.91 -16.70 0.22
C ASP A 12 6.53 -16.40 1.68
N ILE A 13 5.37 -16.87 2.14
CA ILE A 13 4.90 -16.64 3.52
C ILE A 13 5.89 -17.17 4.58
N SER A 14 6.67 -18.19 4.26
CA SER A 14 7.75 -18.71 5.11
C SER A 14 8.80 -17.65 5.44
N ALA A 15 8.97 -16.61 4.60
CA ALA A 15 9.90 -15.51 4.88
C ALA A 15 9.52 -14.67 6.11
N LEU A 16 8.30 -14.79 6.65
CA LEU A 16 7.91 -14.19 7.93
C LEU A 16 8.47 -14.94 9.15
N PHE A 17 8.90 -16.19 8.97
CA PHE A 17 9.24 -17.09 10.06
C PHE A 17 10.69 -17.55 9.90
N PRO A 18 11.61 -17.17 10.82
CA PRO A 18 12.97 -17.65 10.79
C PRO A 18 13.01 -19.19 10.83
N ALA A 19 13.92 -19.78 10.06
CA ALA A 19 14.08 -21.24 9.94
C ALA A 19 14.33 -21.98 11.27
N GLU A 20 14.78 -21.25 12.30
CA GLU A 20 15.10 -21.77 13.64
C GLU A 20 13.87 -21.87 14.57
N THR A 21 12.71 -21.39 14.13
CA THR A 21 11.48 -21.38 14.94
C THR A 21 10.63 -22.61 14.61
N THR A 22 10.35 -23.45 15.61
CA THR A 22 9.38 -24.54 15.51
C THR A 22 8.06 -24.01 14.91
N PRO A 23 7.41 -24.70 13.95
CA PRO A 23 6.16 -24.22 13.34
C PRO A 23 5.14 -23.88 14.42
N SER A 24 4.88 -22.60 14.62
CA SER A 24 3.91 -22.14 15.61
C SER A 24 2.49 -22.38 15.08
N ALA A 25 1.50 -22.47 15.98
CA ALA A 25 0.10 -22.53 15.56
C ALA A 25 -0.27 -21.35 14.63
N LYS A 26 0.34 -20.17 14.85
CA LYS A 26 0.18 -18.99 14.00
C LYS A 26 0.83 -19.14 12.63
N TYR A 27 1.95 -19.86 12.51
CA TYR A 27 2.54 -20.20 11.22
C TYR A 27 1.60 -21.08 10.40
N ASN A 28 1.11 -22.17 10.99
CA ASN A 28 0.21 -23.09 10.30
C ASN A 28 -1.08 -22.39 9.87
N ASP A 29 -1.64 -21.54 10.74
CA ASP A 29 -2.82 -20.74 10.42
C ASP A 29 -2.58 -19.80 9.23
N LEU A 30 -1.53 -18.98 9.29
CA LEU A 30 -1.24 -18.01 8.23
C LEU A 30 -0.79 -18.66 6.91
N SER A 31 0.04 -19.70 6.97
CA SER A 31 0.50 -20.41 5.77
C SER A 31 -0.61 -21.17 5.05
N SER A 32 -1.68 -21.56 5.77
CA SER A 32 -2.86 -22.18 5.15
C SER A 32 -3.72 -21.20 4.36
N GLN A 33 -3.64 -19.90 4.67
CA GLN A 33 -4.49 -18.85 4.09
C GLN A 33 -3.74 -17.97 3.07
N PHE A 34 -2.44 -17.79 3.26
CA PHE A 34 -1.62 -16.86 2.48
C PHE A 34 -0.39 -17.55 1.93
N CYS A 35 -0.16 -17.40 0.62
CA CYS A 35 1.01 -17.96 -0.05
C CYS A 35 2.23 -17.02 -0.05
N ALA A 36 2.03 -15.72 0.17
CA ALA A 36 3.07 -14.73 -0.03
C ALA A 36 2.91 -13.51 0.88
N VAL A 37 4.01 -12.78 1.04
CA VAL A 37 4.09 -11.57 1.85
C VAL A 37 4.95 -10.51 1.17
N ARG A 38 4.66 -9.23 1.44
CA ARG A 38 5.61 -8.12 1.25
C ARG A 38 5.83 -7.43 2.58
N LYS A 39 7.08 -7.26 2.97
CA LYS A 39 7.47 -6.50 4.17
C LYS A 39 7.46 -5.03 3.84
N VAL A 40 7.05 -4.23 4.83
CA VAL A 40 6.96 -2.77 4.73
C VAL A 40 7.80 -2.16 5.83
N SER A 41 8.52 -1.08 5.53
CA SER A 41 9.35 -0.38 6.52
C SER A 41 8.54 0.05 7.75
N GLY A 42 9.02 -0.28 8.94
CA GLY A 42 8.41 0.04 10.23
C GLY A 42 8.71 1.45 10.72
N ASP A 43 8.49 2.46 9.87
CA ASP A 43 8.86 3.87 10.09
C ASP A 43 7.71 4.75 10.61
N GLY A 44 6.64 4.14 11.11
CA GLY A 44 5.40 4.83 11.50
C GLY A 44 4.41 5.05 10.34
N ASN A 45 4.83 4.91 9.08
CA ASN A 45 3.96 5.01 7.90
C ASN A 45 3.57 3.65 7.32
N CYS A 46 3.93 2.55 8.00
CA CYS A 46 3.78 1.18 7.49
C CYS A 46 2.34 0.83 7.07
N PHE A 47 1.34 1.26 7.84
CA PHE A 47 -0.07 1.03 7.52
C PHE A 47 -0.47 1.72 6.21
N TYR A 48 -0.24 3.04 6.10
CA TYR A 48 -0.57 3.81 4.91
C TYR A 48 0.15 3.25 3.68
N ARG A 49 1.42 2.89 3.84
CA ARG A 49 2.23 2.33 2.76
C ARG A 49 1.73 0.96 2.30
N ALA A 50 1.44 0.05 3.24
CA ALA A 50 0.92 -1.28 2.94
C ALA A 50 -0.46 -1.19 2.26
N ALA A 51 -1.37 -0.40 2.82
CA ALA A 51 -2.73 -0.24 2.32
C ALA A 51 -2.75 0.36 0.91
N CYS A 52 -2.02 1.46 0.68
CA CYS A 52 -1.96 2.11 -0.63
C CYS A 52 -1.30 1.21 -1.68
N PHE A 53 -0.19 0.55 -1.35
CA PHE A 53 0.49 -0.35 -2.28
C PHE A 53 -0.42 -1.52 -2.69
N ALA A 54 -1.02 -2.20 -1.72
CA ALA A 54 -1.91 -3.34 -1.99
C ALA A 54 -3.15 -2.92 -2.80
N HIS A 55 -3.72 -1.74 -2.51
CA HIS A 55 -4.85 -1.21 -3.27
C HIS A 55 -4.48 -0.98 -4.74
N LEU A 56 -3.36 -0.31 -5.01
CA LEU A 56 -2.88 -0.06 -6.38
C LEU A 56 -2.51 -1.36 -7.10
N GLU A 57 -1.83 -2.31 -6.42
CA GLU A 57 -1.50 -3.62 -6.98
C GLU A 57 -2.78 -4.37 -7.40
N SER A 58 -3.86 -4.29 -6.61
CA SER A 58 -5.16 -4.90 -6.97
C SER A 58 -5.85 -4.23 -8.17
N ALA A 59 -5.59 -2.94 -8.39
CA ALA A 59 -6.21 -2.14 -9.45
C ALA A 59 -5.40 -2.12 -10.75
N LEU A 60 -4.11 -2.53 -10.73
CA LEU A 60 -3.15 -2.41 -11.83
C LEU A 60 -3.67 -2.97 -13.18
N HIS A 61 -4.45 -4.05 -13.15
CA HIS A 61 -5.00 -4.69 -14.35
C HIS A 61 -6.48 -4.33 -14.61
N HIS A 62 -6.99 -3.32 -13.93
CA HIS A 62 -8.39 -2.91 -13.96
C HIS A 62 -8.50 -1.40 -14.28
N PRO A 63 -8.41 -1.00 -15.56
CA PRO A 63 -8.38 0.42 -15.96
C PRO A 63 -9.55 1.24 -15.42
N ARG A 64 -10.74 0.64 -15.36
CA ARG A 64 -11.93 1.30 -14.76
C ARG A 64 -11.77 1.56 -13.26
N ALA A 65 -11.12 0.65 -12.53
CA ALA A 65 -10.86 0.81 -11.11
C ALA A 65 -9.82 1.91 -10.87
N LEU A 66 -8.75 1.96 -11.67
CA LEU A 66 -7.74 3.02 -11.63
C LEU A 66 -8.35 4.39 -11.94
N GLN A 67 -9.17 4.50 -12.99
CA GLN A 67 -9.86 5.74 -13.31
C GLN A 67 -10.80 6.18 -12.17
N SER A 68 -11.61 5.25 -11.65
CA SER A 68 -12.51 5.55 -10.52
C SER A 68 -11.74 5.97 -9.27
N PHE A 69 -10.56 5.41 -9.03
CA PHE A 69 -9.70 5.77 -7.91
C PHE A 69 -9.08 7.17 -8.10
N LYS A 70 -8.58 7.47 -9.30
CA LYS A 70 -8.11 8.82 -9.68
C LYS A 70 -9.21 9.87 -9.47
N ASP A 71 -10.42 9.60 -9.92
CA ASP A 71 -11.54 10.53 -9.75
C ASP A 71 -11.86 10.77 -8.27
N LYS A 72 -11.79 9.72 -7.42
CA LYS A 72 -11.93 9.85 -5.97
C LYS A 72 -10.82 10.67 -5.32
N ILE A 73 -9.58 10.55 -5.80
CA ILE A 73 -8.46 11.38 -5.33
C ILE A 73 -8.71 12.85 -5.68
N ILE A 74 -9.14 13.15 -6.91
CA ILE A 74 -9.45 14.54 -7.31
C ILE A 74 -10.60 15.09 -6.46
N GLN A 75 -11.65 14.29 -6.27
CA GLN A 75 -12.80 14.68 -5.46
C GLN A 75 -12.44 14.87 -3.97
N SER A 76 -11.50 14.10 -3.42
CA SER A 76 -11.10 14.25 -2.02
C SER A 76 -10.44 15.60 -1.74
N GLY A 77 -9.73 16.19 -2.71
CA GLY A 77 -9.20 17.55 -2.58
C GLY A 77 -10.31 18.58 -2.37
N ARG A 78 -11.41 18.48 -3.13
CA ARG A 78 -12.58 19.36 -2.94
C ARG A 78 -13.20 19.18 -1.56
N VAL A 79 -13.24 17.95 -1.05
CA VAL A 79 -13.74 17.64 0.30
C VAL A 79 -12.84 18.28 1.35
N LEU A 80 -11.52 18.20 1.21
CA LEU A 80 -10.56 18.83 2.12
C LEU A 80 -10.70 20.36 2.11
N THR A 81 -10.76 20.98 0.94
CA THR A 81 -10.97 22.43 0.82
C THR A 81 -12.30 22.85 1.48
N SER A 82 -13.37 22.09 1.24
CA SER A 82 -14.68 22.36 1.84
C SER A 82 -14.69 22.18 3.36
N ALA A 83 -13.78 21.36 3.90
CA ALA A 83 -13.58 21.18 5.33
C ALA A 83 -12.65 22.25 5.96
N GLY A 84 -12.17 23.23 5.17
CA GLY A 84 -11.35 24.34 5.63
C GLY A 84 -9.84 24.08 5.56
N PHE A 85 -9.38 22.99 4.94
CA PHE A 85 -7.96 22.80 4.66
C PHE A 85 -7.53 23.73 3.53
N ASP A 86 -6.41 24.43 3.72
CA ASP A 86 -5.81 25.24 2.65
C ASP A 86 -5.32 24.34 1.53
N GLU A 87 -5.78 24.57 0.30
CA GLU A 87 -5.41 23.80 -0.88
C GLU A 87 -3.89 23.81 -1.13
N SER A 88 -3.23 24.92 -0.79
CA SER A 88 -1.78 25.04 -0.93
C SER A 88 -1.02 24.02 -0.07
N SER A 89 -1.61 23.58 1.06
CA SER A 89 -1.01 22.63 2.00
C SER A 89 -0.97 21.18 1.48
N PHE A 90 -1.92 20.79 0.60
CA PHE A 90 -2.05 19.39 0.17
C PHE A 90 -2.01 19.18 -1.35
N SER A 91 -2.17 20.23 -2.17
CA SER A 91 -2.23 20.11 -3.64
C SER A 91 -1.04 19.36 -4.23
N HIS A 92 0.18 19.61 -3.73
CA HIS A 92 1.36 18.88 -4.18
C HIS A 92 1.29 17.36 -3.89
N HIS A 93 0.81 16.99 -2.70
CA HIS A 93 0.65 15.60 -2.29
C HIS A 93 -0.44 14.90 -3.11
N GLN A 94 -1.56 15.59 -3.34
CA GLN A 94 -2.66 15.09 -4.17
C GLN A 94 -2.20 14.87 -5.62
N ASN A 95 -1.50 15.84 -6.20
CA ASN A 95 -0.95 15.73 -7.56
C ASN A 95 0.08 14.59 -7.67
N THR A 96 0.89 14.39 -6.63
CA THR A 96 1.83 13.25 -6.58
C THR A 96 1.07 11.92 -6.61
N LEU A 97 0.00 11.79 -5.82
CA LEU A 97 -0.82 10.58 -5.81
C LEU A 97 -1.51 10.32 -7.17
N VAL A 98 -2.06 11.36 -7.80
CA VAL A 98 -2.63 11.26 -9.15
C VAL A 98 -1.59 10.74 -10.15
N ARG A 99 -0.38 11.30 -10.14
CA ARG A 99 0.71 10.86 -11.04
C ARG A 99 1.12 9.41 -10.82
N VAL A 100 1.11 8.93 -9.58
CA VAL A 100 1.38 7.51 -9.28
C VAL A 100 0.28 6.62 -9.88
N VAL A 101 -0.99 7.01 -9.76
CA VAL A 101 -2.11 6.25 -10.35
C VAL A 101 -2.05 6.23 -11.87
N GLU A 102 -1.61 7.32 -12.51
CA GLU A 102 -1.43 7.40 -13.97
C GLU A 102 -0.27 6.55 -14.51
N GLN A 103 0.64 6.12 -13.64
CA GLN A 103 1.77 5.24 -13.96
C GLN A 103 1.46 3.75 -13.67
N CYS A 104 0.30 3.46 -13.10
CA CYS A 104 -0.20 2.10 -12.87
C CYS A 104 -0.88 1.59 -14.15
#